data_AF-A0A9E4KDB1-F1
#
_entry.id   AF-A0A9E4KDB1-F1
#
_cell.length_a   1.000
_cell.length_b   1.000
_cell.length_c   1.000
_cell.angle_alpha   90.00
_cell.angle_beta   90.00
_cell.angle_gamma   90.00
#
_symmetry.space_group_name_H-M   'P 1'
#
loop_
_entity.id
_entity.type
_entity.pdbx_description
1 polymer ?
#
loop_
_entity_poly.entity_id
_entity_poly.type
_entity_poly.pdbx_seq_one_letter_code
_entity_poly.pdbx_strand_id
1 'polypeptide(L)'
;MLTEQSLGRIGHWRLYALLILFFLIPPAVAEKVKLDPSNWGLEEGKACVSCHKKSSAALTHEWQGSAHADAGVNCLDCHLADQVDNDAIEHEGAIIATIVSPKDCGRCHTKEFKETEGSVHAKAVSVVKNRLPALADDLSGKEMVAAGCAQCHGSKVEVRGDGTLTPETWPNSGIGRINPDGSLGSCSACHGRHSFSKAQARDPSACTWCHTGPDSPDDEVYASSKHGMLYEA
;
A
#
# COMPACT_ATOMS: atom_id res chain seq x y z
N MET A 1 -47.52 40.28 20.95
CA MET A 1 -46.70 39.96 22.14
C MET A 1 -46.23 38.52 22.04
N LEU A 2 -45.09 38.29 21.40
CA LEU A 2 -44.23 37.12 21.61
C LEU A 2 -42.79 37.63 21.48
N THR A 3 -42.01 37.36 22.49
CA THR A 3 -40.73 37.98 22.85
C THR A 3 -39.56 37.42 22.03
N GLU A 4 -38.71 38.30 21.51
CA GLU A 4 -37.39 37.96 20.96
C GLU A 4 -36.53 37.28 22.04
N GLN A 5 -36.20 36.00 21.83
CA GLN A 5 -35.25 35.27 22.65
C GLN A 5 -33.81 35.57 22.20
N SER A 6 -33.10 36.35 23.03
CA SER A 6 -31.67 36.27 23.35
C SER A 6 -30.80 35.33 22.50
N LEU A 7 -30.35 35.78 21.33
CA LEU A 7 -29.12 35.28 20.72
C LEU A 7 -27.94 35.84 21.51
N GLY A 8 -27.40 35.04 22.44
CA GLY A 8 -26.24 35.40 23.23
C GLY A 8 -25.05 35.72 22.34
N ARG A 9 -24.50 36.95 22.48
CA ARG A 9 -23.21 37.36 21.90
C ARG A 9 -22.15 36.32 22.27
N ILE A 10 -21.79 35.45 21.34
CA ILE A 10 -20.55 34.67 21.43
C ILE A 10 -19.43 35.70 21.39
N GLY A 11 -18.86 36.01 22.57
CA GLY A 11 -17.79 36.99 22.66
C GLY A 11 -16.64 36.60 21.74
N HIS A 12 -16.12 37.56 20.97
CA HIS A 12 -15.03 37.37 20.01
C HIS A 12 -13.85 36.55 20.59
N TRP A 13 -13.62 36.64 21.91
CA TRP A 13 -12.66 35.81 22.65
C TRP A 13 -12.85 34.29 22.49
N ARG A 14 -14.09 33.78 22.43
CA ARG A 14 -14.35 32.34 22.24
C ARG A 14 -14.01 31.87 20.82
N LEU A 15 -14.20 32.73 19.82
CA LEU A 15 -13.77 32.48 18.43
C LEU A 15 -12.24 32.52 18.30
N TYR A 16 -11.57 33.48 18.95
CA TYR A 16 -10.12 33.53 18.99
C TYR A 16 -9.50 32.33 19.75
N ALA A 17 -10.11 31.90 20.85
CA ALA A 17 -9.65 30.72 21.60
C ALA A 17 -9.79 29.42 20.78
N LEU A 18 -10.86 29.27 19.99
CA LEU A 18 -11.04 28.12 19.10
C LEU A 18 -10.08 28.15 17.90
N LEU A 19 -9.79 29.33 17.34
CA LEU A 19 -8.80 29.50 16.27
C LEU A 19 -7.37 29.20 16.75
N ILE A 20 -6.99 29.62 17.96
CA ILE A 20 -5.67 29.33 18.54
C ILE A 20 -5.52 27.83 18.83
N LEU A 21 -6.58 27.15 19.29
CA LEU A 21 -6.53 25.69 19.50
C LEU A 21 -6.30 24.91 18.20
N PHE A 22 -6.78 25.41 17.06
CA PHE A 22 -6.59 24.76 15.76
C PHE A 22 -5.14 24.84 15.27
N PHE A 23 -4.40 25.90 15.63
CA PHE A 23 -2.97 26.05 15.31
C PHE A 23 -2.04 25.26 16.25
N LEU A 24 -2.53 24.76 17.37
CA LEU A 24 -1.77 23.95 18.33
C LEU A 24 -1.86 22.45 18.07
N ILE A 25 -2.61 22.01 17.04
CA ILE A 25 -2.63 20.61 16.61
C ILE A 25 -1.41 20.42 15.72
N PRO A 26 -0.35 19.72 16.17
CA PRO A 26 0.78 19.42 15.31
C PRO A 26 0.28 18.63 14.08
N PRO A 27 0.86 18.84 12.89
CA PRO A 27 0.51 18.03 11.72
C PRO A 27 0.67 16.55 12.10
N ALA A 28 -0.31 15.73 11.73
CA ALA A 28 -0.25 14.29 11.95
C ALA A 28 0.89 13.70 11.12
N VAL A 29 2.10 13.71 11.68
CA VAL A 29 3.24 12.99 11.11
C VAL A 29 2.99 11.52 11.39
N ALA A 30 3.10 10.66 10.36
CA ALA A 30 3.07 9.22 10.53
C ALA A 30 4.05 8.82 11.65
N GLU A 31 3.54 8.11 12.64
CA GLU A 31 4.29 7.75 13.83
C GLU A 31 5.45 6.82 13.41
N LYS A 32 6.66 7.10 13.87
CA LYS A 32 7.78 6.18 13.59
C LYS A 32 7.48 4.83 14.24
N VAL A 33 7.87 3.74 13.57
CA VAL A 33 7.84 2.40 14.15
C VAL A 33 8.63 2.43 15.47
N LYS A 34 7.98 2.02 16.57
CA LYS A 34 8.53 2.03 17.93
C LYS A 34 9.05 0.67 18.39
N LEU A 35 9.15 -0.29 17.48
CA LEU A 35 9.60 -1.64 17.80
C LEU A 35 11.11 -1.68 18.09
N ASP A 36 11.52 -2.69 18.85
CA ASP A 36 12.93 -2.92 19.16
C ASP A 36 13.68 -3.41 17.90
N PRO A 37 14.73 -2.69 17.46
CA PRO A 37 15.56 -3.06 16.32
C PRO A 37 16.23 -4.42 16.39
N SER A 38 16.31 -5.05 17.57
CA SER A 38 16.84 -6.41 17.69
C SER A 38 15.99 -7.47 16.99
N ASN A 39 14.77 -7.13 16.54
CA ASN A 39 13.84 -8.07 15.91
C ASN A 39 13.95 -8.12 14.37
N TRP A 40 14.86 -7.35 13.77
CA TRP A 40 15.12 -7.36 12.33
C TRP A 40 16.61 -7.17 12.05
N GLY A 41 16.99 -7.22 10.78
CA GLY A 41 18.37 -7.21 10.35
C GLY A 41 19.01 -8.59 10.44
N LEU A 42 18.25 -9.65 10.16
CA LEU A 42 18.72 -11.04 10.18
C LEU A 42 20.06 -11.21 9.46
N GLU A 43 21.06 -11.78 10.12
CA GLU A 43 22.43 -11.88 9.57
C GLU A 43 22.46 -12.66 8.26
N GLU A 44 21.62 -13.68 8.13
CA GLU A 44 21.42 -14.51 6.94
C GLU A 44 20.97 -13.67 5.73
N GLY A 45 20.24 -12.57 5.97
CA GLY A 45 19.75 -11.67 4.92
C GLY A 45 20.86 -10.91 4.18
N LYS A 46 22.07 -10.83 4.77
CA LYS A 46 23.23 -10.23 4.09
C LYS A 46 23.67 -11.03 2.87
N ALA A 47 23.47 -12.35 2.88
CA ALA A 47 23.78 -13.22 1.74
C ALA A 47 22.91 -12.88 0.53
N CYS A 48 21.61 -12.60 0.75
CA CYS A 48 20.66 -12.21 -0.29
C CYS A 48 21.17 -10.99 -1.08
N VAL A 49 21.60 -9.93 -0.37
CA VAL A 49 22.12 -8.70 -0.98
C VAL A 49 23.34 -8.99 -1.87
N SER A 50 24.24 -9.87 -1.45
CA SER A 50 25.47 -10.16 -2.20
C SER A 50 25.20 -10.79 -3.57
N CYS A 51 24.19 -11.66 -3.66
CA CYS A 51 23.77 -12.31 -4.90
C CYS A 51 22.87 -11.38 -5.74
N HIS A 52 21.86 -10.77 -5.09
CA HIS A 52 20.87 -9.93 -5.77
C HIS A 52 21.44 -8.63 -6.35
N LYS A 53 22.58 -8.14 -5.84
CA LYS A 53 23.35 -7.07 -6.52
C LYS A 53 23.72 -7.42 -7.96
N LYS A 54 23.82 -8.70 -8.31
CA LYS A 54 24.15 -9.17 -9.66
C LYS A 54 22.90 -9.65 -10.41
N SER A 55 22.08 -10.48 -9.79
CA SER A 55 20.91 -11.10 -10.45
C SER A 55 19.72 -10.15 -10.60
N SER A 56 19.58 -9.15 -9.72
CA SER A 56 18.48 -8.18 -9.70
C SER A 56 18.96 -6.83 -9.17
N ALA A 57 19.98 -6.28 -9.82
CA ALA A 57 20.70 -5.08 -9.38
C ALA A 57 19.76 -3.89 -9.12
N ALA A 58 18.72 -3.71 -9.93
CA ALA A 58 17.74 -2.63 -9.77
C ALA A 58 16.98 -2.74 -8.44
N LEU A 59 16.43 -3.92 -8.12
CA LEU A 59 15.70 -4.14 -6.86
C LEU A 59 16.60 -3.93 -5.64
N THR A 60 17.84 -4.41 -5.74
CA THR A 60 18.81 -4.21 -4.67
C THR A 60 19.17 -2.73 -4.51
N HIS A 61 19.33 -2.01 -5.61
CA HIS A 61 19.62 -0.57 -5.58
C HIS A 61 18.47 0.24 -4.97
N GLU A 62 17.22 -0.07 -5.34
CA GLU A 62 16.03 0.55 -4.73
C GLU A 62 15.96 0.29 -3.23
N TRP A 63 16.17 -0.95 -2.79
CA TRP A 63 16.22 -1.27 -1.36
C TRP A 63 17.35 -0.52 -0.66
N GLN A 64 18.56 -0.50 -1.23
CA GLN A 64 19.71 0.20 -0.65
C GLN A 64 19.47 1.70 -0.44
N GLY A 65 18.65 2.34 -1.28
CA GLY A 65 18.25 3.74 -1.13
C GLY A 65 16.99 3.96 -0.29
N SER A 66 16.42 2.91 0.31
CA SER A 66 15.18 2.97 1.06
C SER A 66 15.41 3.26 2.54
N ALA A 67 14.38 3.81 3.20
CA ALA A 67 14.36 3.97 4.65
C ALA A 67 14.42 2.62 5.41
N HIS A 68 14.06 1.51 4.76
CA HIS A 68 14.19 0.17 5.35
C HIS A 68 15.66 -0.24 5.46
N ALA A 69 16.46 -0.04 4.41
CA ALA A 69 17.90 -0.32 4.47
C ALA A 69 18.60 0.57 5.51
N ASP A 70 18.26 1.86 5.58
CA ASP A 70 18.79 2.78 6.60
C ASP A 70 18.45 2.34 8.03
N ALA A 71 17.29 1.71 8.21
CA ALA A 71 16.85 1.15 9.49
C ALA A 71 17.41 -0.26 9.78
N GLY A 72 18.21 -0.82 8.87
CA GLY A 72 18.80 -2.15 8.99
C GLY A 72 17.87 -3.31 8.60
N VAL A 73 16.66 -3.03 8.10
CA VAL A 73 15.74 -4.04 7.56
C VAL A 73 16.28 -4.55 6.22
N ASN A 74 16.48 -5.86 6.12
CA ASN A 74 17.02 -6.55 4.96
C ASN A 74 15.98 -7.45 4.28
N CYS A 75 16.42 -8.21 3.28
CA CYS A 75 15.57 -9.04 2.43
C CYS A 75 14.75 -10.06 3.23
N LEU A 76 15.38 -10.78 4.17
CA LEU A 76 14.72 -11.84 4.93
C LEU A 76 13.77 -11.29 5.99
N ASP A 77 14.00 -10.07 6.48
CA ASP A 77 13.06 -9.46 7.43
C ASP A 77 11.65 -9.31 6.83
N CYS A 78 11.53 -9.22 5.50
CA CYS A 78 10.24 -9.20 4.80
C CYS A 78 9.89 -10.52 4.13
N HIS A 79 10.86 -11.19 3.50
CA HIS A 79 10.59 -12.35 2.64
C HIS A 79 10.68 -13.70 3.35
N LEU A 80 11.26 -13.78 4.55
CA LEU A 80 11.34 -15.04 5.30
C LEU A 80 9.92 -15.56 5.56
N ALA A 81 9.67 -16.80 5.17
CA ALA A 81 8.39 -17.48 5.33
C ALA A 81 8.55 -18.75 6.17
N ASP A 82 7.45 -19.22 6.75
CA ASP A 82 7.40 -20.56 7.32
C ASP A 82 7.18 -21.59 6.21
N GLN A 83 7.74 -22.79 6.36
CA GLN A 83 7.54 -23.89 5.41
C GLN A 83 6.05 -24.25 5.23
N VAL A 84 5.22 -23.96 6.23
CA VAL A 84 3.77 -24.22 6.16
C VAL A 84 2.99 -23.14 5.39
N ASP A 85 3.63 -22.01 5.06
CA ASP A 85 2.98 -20.97 4.25
C ASP A 85 2.75 -21.48 2.83
N ASN A 86 1.57 -21.18 2.28
CA ASN A 86 1.14 -21.77 1.01
C ASN A 86 2.06 -21.39 -0.17
N ASP A 87 2.67 -20.21 -0.14
CA ASP A 87 3.58 -19.67 -1.16
C ASP A 87 5.06 -19.71 -0.73
N ALA A 88 5.38 -20.51 0.29
CA ALA A 88 6.75 -20.76 0.69
C ALA A 88 7.50 -21.56 -0.38
N ILE A 89 8.69 -21.08 -0.74
CA ILE A 89 9.63 -21.77 -1.62
C ILE A 89 11.01 -21.80 -0.98
N GLU A 90 11.76 -22.86 -1.23
CA GLU A 90 13.19 -22.89 -0.90
C GLU A 90 13.98 -22.10 -1.94
N HIS A 91 14.81 -21.17 -1.47
CA HIS A 91 15.68 -20.36 -2.31
C HIS A 91 17.05 -20.19 -1.64
N GLU A 92 18.07 -20.82 -2.23
CA GLU A 92 19.46 -20.74 -1.75
C GLU A 92 19.62 -21.12 -0.25
N GLY A 93 18.86 -22.13 0.20
CA GLY A 93 18.89 -22.63 1.58
C GLY A 93 18.04 -21.84 2.59
N ALA A 94 17.33 -20.80 2.15
CA ALA A 94 16.33 -20.10 2.95
C ALA A 94 14.91 -20.46 2.48
N ILE A 95 13.93 -20.41 3.39
CA ILE A 95 12.50 -20.52 3.05
C ILE A 95 11.94 -19.12 2.93
N ILE A 96 11.44 -18.77 1.75
CA ILE A 96 10.96 -17.43 1.46
C ILE A 96 9.59 -17.44 0.77
N ALA A 97 8.84 -16.37 0.95
CA ALA A 97 7.68 -16.05 0.13
C ALA A 97 8.04 -14.94 -0.86
N THR A 98 7.61 -15.08 -2.11
CA THR A 98 7.80 -14.03 -3.12
C THR A 98 6.92 -12.81 -2.80
N ILE A 99 5.73 -13.03 -2.25
CA ILE A 99 4.80 -11.98 -1.87
C ILE A 99 5.02 -11.62 -0.41
N VAL A 100 5.30 -10.34 -0.17
CA VAL A 100 5.19 -9.72 1.15
C VAL A 100 3.78 -9.15 1.27
N SER A 101 2.99 -9.70 2.19
CA SER A 101 1.58 -9.35 2.40
C SER A 101 1.42 -8.17 3.37
N PRO A 102 0.22 -7.57 3.45
CA PRO A 102 -0.11 -6.62 4.52
C PRO A 102 0.12 -7.16 5.94
N LYS A 103 -0.02 -8.46 6.19
CA LYS A 103 0.27 -9.04 7.52
C LYS A 103 1.77 -8.99 7.83
N ASP A 104 2.63 -9.21 6.83
CA ASP A 104 4.08 -9.09 7.01
C ASP A 104 4.48 -7.66 7.33
N CYS A 105 3.93 -6.68 6.60
CA CYS A 105 4.11 -5.26 6.90
C CYS A 105 3.58 -4.93 8.30
N GLY A 106 2.42 -5.50 8.66
CA GLY A 106 1.72 -5.30 9.93
C GLY A 106 2.50 -5.78 11.17
N ARG A 107 3.52 -6.63 11.02
CA ARG A 107 4.45 -6.96 12.11
C ARG A 107 5.14 -5.71 12.65
N CYS A 108 5.42 -4.73 11.79
CA CYS A 108 6.04 -3.46 12.14
C CYS A 108 5.09 -2.26 12.07
N HIS A 109 4.31 -2.17 11.00
CA HIS A 109 3.41 -1.07 10.67
C HIS A 109 1.97 -1.38 11.11
N THR A 110 1.81 -1.70 12.41
CA THR A 110 0.53 -2.17 12.96
C THR A 110 -0.62 -1.16 12.78
N LYS A 111 -0.32 0.14 12.81
CA LYS A 111 -1.31 1.21 12.65
C LYS A 111 -1.77 1.29 11.19
N GLU A 112 -0.83 1.46 10.27
CA GLU A 112 -1.12 1.60 8.84
C GLU A 112 -1.79 0.33 8.28
N PHE A 113 -1.40 -0.85 8.78
CA PHE A 113 -2.06 -2.12 8.46
C PHE A 113 -3.54 -2.10 8.85
N LYS A 114 -3.87 -1.74 10.10
CA LYS A 114 -5.27 -1.67 10.58
C LYS A 114 -6.10 -0.63 9.83
N GLU A 115 -5.50 0.53 9.54
CA GLU A 115 -6.16 1.59 8.76
C GLU A 115 -6.48 1.11 7.33
N THR A 116 -5.52 0.41 6.69
CA THR A 116 -5.67 -0.11 5.33
C THR A 116 -6.66 -1.27 5.27
N GLU A 117 -6.56 -2.24 6.18
CA GLU A 117 -7.44 -3.41 6.24
C GLU A 117 -8.93 -3.01 6.37
N GLY A 118 -9.21 -1.94 7.12
CA GLY A 118 -10.55 -1.40 7.27
C GLY A 118 -11.12 -0.73 6.01
N SER A 119 -10.25 -0.29 5.10
CA SER A 119 -10.60 0.60 3.98
C SER A 119 -11.35 -0.09 2.82
N VAL A 120 -11.95 0.72 1.95
CA VAL A 120 -12.51 0.25 0.67
C VAL A 120 -11.43 -0.17 -0.32
N HIS A 121 -10.21 0.37 -0.21
CA HIS A 121 -9.08 0.01 -1.06
C HIS A 121 -8.67 -1.44 -0.87
N ALA A 122 -8.50 -1.90 0.37
CA ALA A 122 -8.23 -3.32 0.65
C ALA A 122 -9.35 -4.24 0.14
N LYS A 123 -10.59 -3.72 0.03
CA LYS A 123 -11.78 -4.46 -0.40
C LYS A 123 -12.13 -4.26 -1.87
N ALA A 124 -11.26 -3.65 -2.68
CA ALA A 124 -11.57 -3.25 -4.06
C ALA A 124 -12.10 -4.41 -4.92
N VAL A 125 -11.48 -5.60 -4.83
CA VAL A 125 -11.95 -6.81 -5.55
C VAL A 125 -13.40 -7.14 -5.23
N SER A 126 -13.78 -7.09 -3.95
CA SER A 126 -15.15 -7.39 -3.52
C SER A 126 -16.15 -6.33 -4.01
N VAL A 127 -15.74 -5.06 -4.08
CA VAL A 127 -16.58 -3.99 -4.61
C VAL A 127 -16.88 -4.21 -6.09
N VAL A 128 -15.87 -4.58 -6.88
CA VAL A 128 -16.04 -4.89 -8.31
C VAL A 128 -16.96 -6.10 -8.48
N LYS A 129 -16.71 -7.21 -7.77
CA LYS A 129 -17.55 -8.42 -7.85
C LYS A 129 -19.02 -8.14 -7.48
N ASN A 130 -19.26 -7.30 -6.47
CA ASN A 130 -20.61 -7.01 -6.01
C ASN A 130 -21.38 -6.02 -6.91
N ARG A 131 -20.68 -5.06 -7.53
CA ARG A 131 -21.32 -4.00 -8.34
C ARG A 131 -21.35 -4.32 -9.83
N LEU A 132 -20.34 -5.01 -10.34
CA LEU A 132 -20.12 -5.27 -11.77
C LEU A 132 -19.69 -6.73 -11.99
N PRO A 133 -20.50 -7.73 -11.58
CA PRO A 133 -20.11 -9.15 -11.62
C PRO A 133 -19.71 -9.62 -13.04
N ALA A 134 -20.39 -9.14 -14.07
CA ALA A 134 -20.08 -9.49 -15.47
C ALA A 134 -18.65 -9.06 -15.90
N LEU A 135 -18.14 -7.95 -15.34
CA LEU A 135 -16.77 -7.46 -15.62
C LEU A 135 -15.72 -8.10 -14.71
N ALA A 136 -16.14 -8.71 -13.60
CA ALA A 136 -15.23 -9.32 -12.66
C ALA A 136 -14.69 -10.67 -13.16
N ASP A 137 -15.54 -11.48 -13.80
CA ASP A 137 -15.18 -12.87 -14.13
C ASP A 137 -15.51 -13.27 -15.60
N ASP A 138 -16.45 -12.60 -16.30
CA ASP A 138 -17.10 -13.20 -17.49
C ASP A 138 -16.77 -12.56 -18.86
N LEU A 139 -16.48 -11.26 -18.94
CA LEU A 139 -16.50 -10.57 -20.24
C LEU A 139 -15.22 -10.71 -21.07
N SER A 140 -14.06 -10.78 -20.43
CA SER A 140 -12.77 -10.53 -21.09
C SER A 140 -11.71 -11.63 -20.90
N GLY A 141 -12.02 -12.68 -20.13
CA GLY A 141 -11.08 -13.77 -19.82
C GLY A 141 -10.05 -13.39 -18.75
N LYS A 142 -9.43 -14.41 -18.12
CA LYS A 142 -8.53 -14.23 -16.96
C LYS A 142 -7.30 -13.40 -17.29
N GLU A 143 -6.77 -13.53 -18.51
CA GLU A 143 -5.57 -12.83 -18.97
C GLU A 143 -5.82 -11.32 -19.13
N MET A 144 -6.97 -10.95 -19.69
CA MET A 144 -7.33 -9.53 -19.85
C MET A 144 -7.68 -8.89 -18.51
N VAL A 145 -8.34 -9.63 -17.62
CA VAL A 145 -8.59 -9.17 -16.25
C VAL A 145 -7.27 -8.94 -15.53
N ALA A 146 -6.32 -9.87 -15.65
CA ALA A 146 -4.98 -9.75 -15.07
C ALA A 146 -4.21 -8.55 -15.62
N ALA A 147 -4.24 -8.31 -16.94
CA ALA A 147 -3.53 -7.20 -17.57
C ALA A 147 -4.21 -5.83 -17.40
N GLY A 148 -5.52 -5.80 -17.14
CA GLY A 148 -6.32 -4.58 -17.00
C GLY A 148 -6.83 -4.37 -15.58
N CYS A 149 -8.06 -4.80 -15.31
CA CYS A 149 -8.80 -4.51 -14.07
C CYS A 149 -8.00 -4.84 -12.80
N ALA A 150 -7.29 -5.96 -12.80
CA ALA A 150 -6.56 -6.45 -11.65
C ALA A 150 -5.28 -5.64 -11.34
N GLN A 151 -4.76 -4.87 -12.29
CA GLN A 151 -3.63 -3.96 -12.03
C GLN A 151 -4.02 -2.80 -11.12
N CYS A 152 -5.29 -2.38 -11.16
CA CYS A 152 -5.83 -1.35 -10.28
C CYS A 152 -6.53 -1.93 -9.04
N HIS A 153 -7.50 -2.83 -9.26
CA HIS A 153 -8.35 -3.35 -8.17
C HIS A 153 -7.74 -4.55 -7.42
N GLY A 154 -6.85 -5.29 -8.07
CA GLY A 154 -6.33 -6.56 -7.58
C GLY A 154 -7.13 -7.76 -8.09
N SER A 155 -6.64 -8.95 -7.78
CA SER A 155 -7.32 -10.23 -7.97
C SER A 155 -6.86 -11.20 -6.86
N LYS A 156 -7.44 -12.40 -6.82
CA LYS A 156 -6.92 -13.47 -5.96
C LYS A 156 -5.65 -14.03 -6.58
N VAL A 157 -4.57 -14.01 -5.81
CA VAL A 157 -3.34 -14.69 -6.19
C VAL A 157 -3.52 -16.20 -6.00
N GLU A 158 -3.17 -16.96 -7.03
CA GLU A 158 -3.17 -18.41 -7.01
C GLU A 158 -1.76 -18.95 -6.90
N VAL A 159 -1.62 -19.96 -6.04
CA VAL A 159 -0.36 -20.62 -5.73
C VAL A 159 -0.43 -22.06 -6.23
N ARG A 160 0.64 -22.53 -6.88
CA ARG A 160 0.79 -23.91 -7.31
C ARG A 160 1.15 -24.82 -6.13
N GLY A 161 1.05 -26.12 -6.34
CA GLY A 161 1.42 -27.11 -5.30
C GLY A 161 2.89 -27.10 -4.88
N ASP A 162 3.76 -26.39 -5.61
CA ASP A 162 5.19 -26.21 -5.30
C ASP A 162 5.51 -24.84 -4.66
N GLY A 163 4.49 -24.06 -4.26
CA GLY A 163 4.64 -22.72 -3.69
C GLY A 163 4.80 -21.61 -4.72
N THR A 164 4.98 -21.92 -6.01
CA THR A 164 5.14 -20.88 -7.05
C THR A 164 3.82 -20.23 -7.46
N LEU A 165 3.87 -18.98 -7.89
CA LEU A 165 2.69 -18.19 -8.24
C LEU A 165 2.27 -18.38 -9.71
N THR A 166 0.97 -18.43 -10.00
CA THR A 166 0.47 -18.61 -11.37
C THR A 166 0.58 -17.30 -12.18
N PRO A 167 1.04 -17.33 -13.45
CA PRO A 167 1.14 -16.13 -14.30
C PRO A 167 -0.22 -15.52 -14.62
N GLU A 168 -1.30 -16.29 -14.46
CA GLU A 168 -2.68 -15.82 -14.59
C GLU A 168 -3.05 -14.79 -13.53
N THR A 169 -2.43 -14.84 -12.35
CA THR A 169 -2.81 -14.01 -11.21
C THR A 169 -1.64 -13.21 -10.62
N TRP A 170 -0.44 -13.43 -11.15
CA TRP A 170 0.80 -12.77 -10.74
C TRP A 170 1.67 -12.43 -11.97
N PRO A 171 2.25 -11.21 -12.09
CA PRO A 171 2.35 -10.14 -11.09
C PRO A 171 1.05 -9.35 -10.88
N ASN A 172 0.78 -9.02 -9.62
CA ASN A 172 -0.38 -8.21 -9.23
C ASN A 172 -0.01 -7.22 -8.13
N SER A 173 -0.15 -5.93 -8.42
CA SER A 173 0.07 -4.85 -7.44
C SER A 173 -1.21 -4.07 -7.11
N GLY A 174 -2.37 -4.53 -7.61
CA GLY A 174 -3.65 -3.87 -7.42
C GLY A 174 -4.03 -3.74 -5.96
N ILE A 175 -4.66 -2.63 -5.60
CA ILE A 175 -4.74 -2.15 -4.23
C ILE A 175 -5.54 -3.06 -3.29
N GLY A 176 -6.46 -3.86 -3.84
CA GLY A 176 -7.29 -4.83 -3.13
C GLY A 176 -6.93 -6.29 -3.37
N ARG A 177 -5.69 -6.59 -3.81
CA ARG A 177 -5.19 -7.97 -4.03
C ARG A 177 -5.54 -8.89 -2.85
N ILE A 178 -5.99 -10.11 -3.15
CA ILE A 178 -6.21 -11.15 -2.12
C ILE A 178 -4.95 -12.02 -2.08
N ASN A 179 -4.24 -12.00 -0.95
CA ASN A 179 -2.94 -12.63 -0.78
C ASN A 179 -3.04 -14.12 -0.40
N PRO A 180 -1.96 -14.91 -0.60
CA PRO A 180 -1.92 -16.34 -0.23
C PRO A 180 -2.24 -16.64 1.25
N ASP A 181 -1.88 -15.71 2.15
CA ASP A 181 -2.16 -15.77 3.60
C ASP A 181 -3.59 -15.30 3.97
N GLY A 182 -4.44 -15.03 2.96
CA GLY A 182 -5.80 -14.54 3.09
C GLY A 182 -5.95 -13.06 3.45
N SER A 183 -4.85 -12.33 3.64
CA SER A 183 -4.91 -10.89 3.88
C SER A 183 -5.34 -10.12 2.64
N LEU A 184 -5.95 -8.95 2.85
CA LEU A 184 -6.49 -8.11 1.78
C LEU A 184 -5.61 -6.88 1.58
N GLY A 185 -5.25 -6.62 0.34
CA GLY A 185 -4.59 -5.42 -0.13
C GLY A 185 -3.14 -5.60 -0.58
N SER A 186 -2.59 -4.51 -1.12
CA SER A 186 -1.20 -4.41 -1.60
C SER A 186 -0.56 -3.15 -1.04
N CYS A 187 0.33 -3.28 -0.05
CA CYS A 187 1.05 -2.15 0.54
C CYS A 187 1.99 -1.45 -0.45
N SER A 188 2.34 -2.09 -1.57
CA SER A 188 3.18 -1.49 -2.62
C SER A 188 2.40 -0.69 -3.66
N ALA A 189 1.08 -0.52 -3.51
CA ALA A 189 0.25 0.15 -4.51
C ALA A 189 0.58 1.66 -4.66
N CYS A 190 0.87 2.36 -3.54
CA CYS A 190 1.15 3.80 -3.57
C CYS A 190 2.64 4.14 -3.42
N HIS A 191 3.36 3.38 -2.60
CA HIS A 191 4.82 3.48 -2.47
C HIS A 191 5.44 2.16 -2.93
N GLY A 192 5.98 2.16 -4.14
CA GLY A 192 6.47 0.98 -4.81
C GLY A 192 7.57 0.26 -4.03
N ARG A 193 7.58 -1.06 -4.13
CA ARG A 193 8.75 -1.86 -3.77
C ARG A 193 9.87 -1.59 -4.78
N HIS A 194 11.15 -1.56 -4.41
CA HIS A 194 11.71 -1.77 -3.06
C HIS A 194 12.18 -0.48 -2.38
N SER A 195 11.84 0.69 -2.93
CA SER A 195 12.19 1.99 -2.34
C SER A 195 11.29 2.37 -1.16
N PHE A 196 10.02 1.95 -1.17
CA PHE A 196 9.00 2.23 -0.14
C PHE A 196 8.96 3.71 0.26
N SER A 197 9.04 4.60 -0.73
CA SER A 197 9.15 6.04 -0.51
C SER A 197 7.83 6.68 -0.06
N LYS A 198 7.83 7.27 1.14
CA LYS A 198 6.73 8.12 1.61
C LYS A 198 6.52 9.36 0.74
N ALA A 199 7.58 9.86 0.09
CA ALA A 199 7.47 10.97 -0.84
C ALA A 199 6.70 10.54 -2.08
N GLN A 200 7.00 9.35 -2.63
CA GLN A 200 6.25 8.77 -3.74
C GLN A 200 4.76 8.60 -3.39
N ALA A 201 4.43 8.01 -2.24
CA ALA A 201 3.02 7.86 -1.83
C ALA A 201 2.27 9.18 -1.58
N ARG A 202 2.97 10.31 -1.45
CA ARG A 202 2.37 11.65 -1.29
C ARG A 202 2.31 12.44 -2.59
N ASP A 203 2.93 11.92 -3.63
CA ASP A 203 2.86 12.47 -4.97
C ASP A 203 1.49 12.13 -5.60
N PRO A 204 0.80 13.07 -6.24
CA PRO A 204 -0.47 12.79 -6.92
C PRO A 204 -0.37 11.61 -7.91
N SER A 205 0.80 11.42 -8.55
CA SER A 205 1.02 10.31 -9.49
C SER A 205 0.84 8.92 -8.88
N ALA A 206 1.02 8.77 -7.56
CA ALA A 206 0.77 7.51 -6.87
C ALA A 206 -0.73 7.13 -6.83
N CYS A 207 -1.63 8.10 -7.01
CA CYS A 207 -3.07 7.88 -7.10
C CYS A 207 -3.52 7.69 -8.55
N THR A 208 -2.96 8.50 -9.46
CA THR A 208 -3.45 8.62 -10.84
C THR A 208 -3.03 7.46 -11.74
N TRP A 209 -2.19 6.54 -11.27
CA TRP A 209 -2.02 5.23 -11.91
C TRP A 209 -3.36 4.47 -12.05
N CYS A 210 -4.24 4.57 -11.04
CA CYS A 210 -5.56 3.93 -11.05
C CYS A 210 -6.71 4.92 -11.26
N HIS A 211 -6.56 6.13 -10.72
CA HIS A 211 -7.58 7.16 -10.71
C HIS A 211 -7.42 8.10 -11.91
N THR A 212 -7.58 7.55 -13.10
CA THR A 212 -7.43 8.25 -14.39
C THR A 212 -8.43 7.70 -15.41
N GLY A 213 -8.70 8.47 -16.46
CA GLY A 213 -9.53 8.05 -17.58
C GLY A 213 -11.03 8.15 -17.30
N PRO A 214 -11.87 7.66 -18.24
CA PRO A 214 -13.30 7.98 -18.27
C PRO A 214 -14.09 7.47 -17.06
N ASP A 215 -13.65 6.37 -16.45
CA ASP A 215 -14.37 5.70 -15.35
C ASP A 215 -13.95 6.21 -13.96
N SER A 216 -12.81 6.91 -13.84
CA SER A 216 -12.32 7.51 -12.59
C SER A 216 -11.46 8.74 -12.88
N PRO A 217 -12.02 9.85 -13.40
CA PRO A 217 -11.26 10.97 -13.97
C PRO A 217 -10.65 11.91 -12.91
N ASP A 218 -10.17 11.37 -11.79
CA ASP A 218 -9.66 12.19 -10.69
C ASP A 218 -8.34 12.88 -11.08
N ASP A 219 -7.49 12.23 -11.90
CA ASP A 219 -6.29 12.82 -12.50
C ASP A 219 -6.64 14.06 -13.33
N GLU A 220 -7.56 13.93 -14.29
CA GLU A 220 -7.97 15.02 -15.17
C GLU A 220 -8.63 16.17 -14.39
N VAL A 221 -9.43 15.83 -13.37
CA VAL A 221 -10.04 16.82 -12.47
C VAL A 221 -8.97 17.54 -11.64
N TYR A 222 -7.98 16.82 -11.11
CA TYR A 222 -6.89 17.40 -10.33
C TYR A 222 -6.00 18.30 -11.20
N ALA A 223 -5.53 17.79 -12.34
CA ALA A 223 -4.64 18.46 -13.27
C ALA A 223 -5.25 19.76 -13.85
N SER A 224 -6.56 19.77 -14.10
CA SER A 224 -7.27 20.97 -14.56
C SER A 224 -7.65 21.96 -13.44
N SER A 225 -7.46 21.59 -12.17
CA SER A 225 -7.79 22.43 -11.02
C SER A 225 -6.70 23.45 -10.70
N LYS A 226 -7.05 24.46 -9.88
CA LYS A 226 -6.05 25.38 -9.31
C LYS A 226 -5.03 24.69 -8.42
N HIS A 227 -5.37 23.55 -7.80
CA HIS A 227 -4.43 22.78 -6.99
C HIS A 227 -3.36 22.11 -7.85
N GLY A 228 -3.76 21.47 -8.96
CA GLY A 228 -2.82 20.88 -9.92
C GLY A 228 -1.92 21.94 -10.56
N MET A 229 -2.50 23.07 -10.99
CA MET A 229 -1.72 24.20 -11.52
C MET A 229 -0.65 24.70 -10.54
N LEU A 230 -0.93 24.73 -9.23
CA LEU A 230 0.02 25.18 -8.21
C LEU A 230 1.07 24.11 -7.87
N TYR A 231 0.73 22.84 -8.05
CA TYR A 231 1.65 21.72 -7.78
C TYR A 231 2.73 21.60 -8.87
N GLU A 232 2.35 21.82 -10.13
CA GLU A 232 3.27 21.76 -11.30
C GLU A 232 4.13 23.03 -11.48
N ALA A 233 3.80 24.13 -10.79
CA ALA A 233 4.45 25.44 -10.93
C ALA A 233 5.79 25.53 -10.18
#